data_AF-A0A2R2MM85-F1
#
_entry.id   AF-A0A2R2MM85-F1
#
_cell.length_a   1.000
_cell.length_b   1.000
_cell.length_c   1.000
_cell.angle_alpha   90.00
_cell.angle_beta   90.00
_cell.angle_gamma   90.00
#
_symmetry.space_group_name_H-M   'P 1'
#
loop_
_entity.id
_entity.type
_entity.pdbx_description
1 polymer ?
#
loop_
_entity_poly.entity_id
_entity_poly.type
_entity_poly.pdbx_seq_one_letter_code
_entity_poly.pdbx_strand_id
1 'polypeptide(L)'
;MEVNEEHVSTLLSMGFPSESEVRRALRLGKNDLNEAVAFLTNEAPGSSFDTLEELDVEMKDDQANKQATTSPVYGPAPPPSYDEVVDHEQKEVSKPEDGAEENSEESNEFPVTNLYELEGRVFTDNWSIPYKREESLGKCLIAATRFAAN
;
A
#
# COMPACT_ATOMS: atom_id res chain seq x y z
N MET A 1 23.34 28.92 -11.84
CA MET A 1 21.88 29.07 -11.71
C MET A 1 21.55 28.80 -10.26
N GLU A 2 20.94 29.76 -9.58
CA GLU A 2 20.50 29.59 -8.18
C GLU A 2 19.30 28.64 -8.16
N VAL A 3 19.28 27.68 -7.24
CA VAL A 3 18.23 26.68 -7.13
C VAL A 3 17.22 27.16 -6.09
N ASN A 4 15.93 27.04 -6.37
CA ASN A 4 14.89 27.42 -5.42
C ASN A 4 14.81 26.36 -4.31
N GLU A 5 15.23 26.73 -3.09
CA GLU A 5 15.23 25.84 -1.92
C GLU A 5 13.81 25.38 -1.52
N GLU A 6 12.76 26.15 -1.84
CA GLU A 6 11.38 25.73 -1.64
C GLU A 6 11.03 24.49 -2.49
N HIS A 7 11.49 24.48 -3.75
CA HIS A 7 11.30 23.34 -4.66
C HIS A 7 12.13 22.13 -4.22
N VAL A 8 13.33 22.35 -3.68
CA VAL A 8 14.14 21.29 -3.08
C VAL A 8 13.39 20.63 -1.91
N SER A 9 12.87 21.43 -0.97
CA SER A 9 12.11 20.94 0.18
C SER A 9 10.84 20.19 -0.24
N THR A 10 10.17 20.68 -1.28
CA THR A 10 8.95 20.05 -1.82
C THR A 10 9.27 18.69 -2.44
N LEU A 11 10.33 18.58 -3.25
CA LEU A 11 10.77 17.32 -3.86
C LEU A 11 11.23 16.30 -2.80
N LEU A 12 11.95 16.75 -1.77
CA LEU A 12 12.30 15.87 -0.64
C LEU A 12 11.05 15.36 0.10
N SER A 13 10.04 16.22 0.28
CA SER A 13 8.76 15.85 0.90
C SER A 13 7.93 14.89 0.05
N MET A 14 8.12 14.90 -1.27
CA MET A 14 7.52 13.93 -2.20
C MET A 14 8.19 12.55 -2.15
N GLY A 15 9.30 12.41 -1.44
CA GLY A 15 9.97 11.12 -1.22
C GLY A 15 11.22 10.89 -2.09
N PHE A 16 11.70 11.91 -2.80
CA PHE A 16 13.01 11.81 -3.47
C PHE A 16 14.12 11.77 -2.41
N PRO A 17 14.89 10.67 -2.29
CA PRO A 17 15.79 10.48 -1.15
C PRO A 17 17.09 11.30 -1.26
N SER A 18 17.40 11.85 -2.44
CA SER A 18 18.69 12.48 -2.74
C SER A 18 18.54 13.98 -3.00
N GLU A 19 18.93 14.79 -2.02
CA GLU A 19 18.98 16.25 -2.13
C GLU A 19 19.93 16.72 -3.26
N SER A 20 21.02 15.99 -3.48
CA SER A 20 21.96 16.24 -4.58
C SER A 20 21.35 16.01 -5.96
N GLU A 21 20.54 14.97 -6.13
CA GLU A 21 19.85 14.70 -7.40
C GLU A 21 18.73 15.71 -7.63
N VAL A 22 17.97 16.04 -6.57
CA VAL A 22 16.94 17.08 -6.59
C VAL A 22 17.51 18.42 -7.03
N ARG A 23 18.64 18.86 -6.45
CA ARG A 23 19.31 20.10 -6.86
C ARG A 23 19.83 20.04 -8.29
N ARG A 24 20.29 18.88 -8.75
CA ARG A 24 20.74 18.70 -10.15
C ARG A 24 19.56 18.76 -11.11
N ALA A 25 18.46 18.09 -10.81
CA ALA A 25 17.24 18.07 -11.60
C ALA A 25 16.63 19.47 -11.72
N LEU A 26 16.58 20.23 -10.62
CA LEU A 26 16.13 21.63 -10.66
C LEU A 26 17.05 22.55 -11.47
N ARG A 27 18.36 22.30 -11.49
CA ARG A 27 19.27 23.05 -12.39
C ARG A 27 19.02 22.72 -13.86
N LEU A 28 18.69 21.46 -14.17
CA LEU A 28 18.40 21.01 -15.54
C LEU A 28 17.04 21.54 -16.01
N GLY A 29 16.01 21.41 -15.18
CA GLY A 29 14.65 21.91 -15.41
C GLY A 29 14.48 23.41 -15.18
N LYS A 30 15.57 24.19 -15.02
CA LYS A 30 15.54 25.65 -14.83
C LYS A 30 14.61 26.13 -13.69
N ASN A 31 14.62 25.42 -12.56
CA ASN A 31 13.72 25.59 -11.41
C ASN A 31 12.24 25.28 -11.68
N ASP A 32 11.92 24.52 -12.72
CA ASP A 32 10.58 23.96 -12.90
C ASP A 32 10.46 22.65 -12.09
N LEU A 33 9.43 22.57 -11.23
CA LEU A 33 9.18 21.40 -10.40
C LEU A 33 8.81 20.17 -11.25
N ASN A 34 8.02 20.36 -12.30
CA ASN A 34 7.52 19.30 -13.15
C ASN A 34 8.63 18.72 -14.04
N GLU A 35 9.49 19.57 -14.61
CA GLU A 35 10.69 19.07 -15.30
C GLU A 35 11.66 18.37 -14.35
N ALA A 36 11.86 18.91 -13.15
CA ALA A 36 12.73 18.28 -12.16
C ALA A 36 12.23 16.88 -11.77
N VAL A 37 10.91 16.70 -11.61
CA VAL A 37 10.31 15.38 -11.38
C VAL A 37 10.61 14.47 -12.57
N ALA A 38 10.40 14.90 -13.81
CA ALA A 38 10.69 14.09 -15.01
C ALA A 38 12.16 13.65 -15.09
N PHE A 39 13.10 14.52 -14.69
CA PHE A 39 14.52 14.17 -14.60
C PHE A 39 14.84 13.20 -13.46
N LEU A 40 14.12 13.26 -12.34
CA LEU A 40 14.31 12.36 -11.19
C LEU A 40 13.66 11.00 -11.39
N THR A 41 12.55 10.93 -12.12
CA THR A 41 11.85 9.68 -12.46
C THR A 41 12.46 8.97 -13.67
N ASN A 42 13.50 9.56 -14.28
CA ASN A 42 14.16 9.04 -15.47
C ASN A 42 13.17 8.74 -16.61
N GLU A 43 12.09 9.51 -16.71
CA GLU A 43 11.20 9.52 -17.87
C GLU A 43 11.85 10.32 -19.01
N ALA A 44 13.02 9.85 -19.45
CA ALA A 44 13.38 10.00 -20.84
C ALA A 44 12.49 9.02 -21.63
N PRO A 45 11.89 9.41 -22.76
CA PRO A 45 11.14 8.48 -23.59
C PRO A 45 12.09 7.38 -24.10
N GLY A 46 12.14 6.24 -23.40
CA GLY A 46 12.77 5.00 -23.88
C GLY A 46 13.84 4.30 -23.04
N SER A 47 14.05 4.59 -21.74
CA SER A 47 15.26 4.06 -21.05
C SER A 47 15.12 2.83 -20.12
N SER A 48 13.95 2.24 -19.84
CA SER A 48 13.95 1.15 -18.83
C SER A 48 12.77 0.17 -18.89
N PHE A 49 12.42 -0.32 -20.08
CA PHE A 49 11.64 -1.56 -20.20
C PHE A 49 12.21 -2.56 -21.23
N ASP A 50 13.24 -2.18 -21.99
CA ASP A 50 13.74 -2.95 -23.14
C ASP A 50 15.01 -3.77 -22.83
N THR A 51 14.96 -4.59 -21.77
CA THR A 51 16.01 -5.63 -21.53
C THR A 51 15.43 -6.98 -21.08
N LEU A 52 14.13 -7.20 -21.22
CA LEU A 52 13.46 -8.46 -20.86
C LEU A 52 13.00 -9.31 -22.07
N GLU A 53 13.38 -8.95 -23.30
CA GLU A 53 12.95 -9.67 -24.53
C GLU A 53 13.97 -10.67 -25.13
N GLU A 54 15.13 -10.94 -24.51
CA GLU A 54 16.05 -11.98 -25.01
C GLU A 54 16.45 -13.00 -23.93
N LEU A 55 15.49 -13.83 -23.51
CA LEU A 55 15.77 -15.18 -22.99
C LEU A 55 14.81 -16.17 -23.67
N ASP A 56 15.06 -16.38 -24.96
CA ASP A 56 14.61 -17.56 -25.69
C ASP A 56 15.30 -18.79 -25.07
N VAL A 57 14.59 -19.52 -24.21
CA VAL A 57 15.07 -20.81 -23.68
C VAL A 57 14.08 -21.89 -24.10
N GLU A 58 14.55 -22.64 -25.08
CA GLU A 58 13.96 -23.83 -25.70
C GLU A 58 13.31 -24.78 -24.67
N MET A 59 12.12 -25.28 -25.04
CA MET A 59 11.44 -26.37 -24.33
C MET A 59 12.31 -27.63 -24.33
N LYS A 60 12.52 -28.23 -23.15
CA LYS A 60 12.94 -29.62 -23.03
C LYS A 60 12.19 -30.30 -21.89
N ASP A 61 11.20 -31.10 -22.29
CA ASP A 61 10.62 -32.18 -21.49
C ASP A 61 11.73 -33.08 -20.97
N ASP A 62 11.77 -33.37 -19.67
CA ASP A 62 12.16 -34.68 -19.13
C ASP A 62 11.98 -34.74 -17.58
N GLN A 63 11.09 -35.64 -17.18
CA GLN A 63 11.05 -36.46 -15.96
C GLN A 63 11.55 -35.92 -14.60
N ALA A 64 10.59 -35.91 -13.66
CA ALA A 64 10.68 -36.29 -12.26
C ALA A 64 12.04 -36.78 -11.72
N ASN A 65 12.65 -36.05 -10.79
CA ASN A 65 13.23 -36.67 -9.60
C ASN A 65 13.43 -35.66 -8.46
N LYS A 66 13.19 -36.15 -7.23
CA LYS A 66 13.29 -35.46 -5.96
C LYS A 66 14.76 -35.27 -5.57
N GLN A 67 15.18 -34.03 -5.32
CA GLN A 67 16.24 -33.74 -4.35
C GLN A 67 16.19 -32.26 -3.96
N ALA A 68 15.59 -31.99 -2.80
CA ALA A 68 15.62 -30.69 -2.17
C ALA A 68 17.02 -30.47 -1.57
N THR A 69 17.90 -29.83 -2.33
CA THR A 69 19.18 -29.29 -1.86
C THR A 69 19.02 -27.80 -1.61
N THR A 70 19.34 -27.43 -0.38
CA THR A 70 19.32 -26.09 0.21
C THR A 70 20.24 -25.11 -0.52
N SER A 71 19.67 -24.00 -1.00
CA SER A 71 20.41 -22.80 -1.43
C SER A 71 19.88 -21.59 -0.62
N PRO A 72 20.75 -20.65 -0.19
CA PRO A 72 20.36 -19.55 0.69
C PRO A 72 19.64 -18.47 -0.12
N VAL A 73 18.36 -18.25 0.21
CA VAL A 73 17.52 -17.20 -0.39
C VAL A 73 17.89 -15.86 0.28
N TYR A 74 18.74 -15.07 -0.38
CA TYR A 74 18.83 -13.63 -0.11
C TYR A 74 17.65 -12.94 -0.79
N GLY A 75 16.55 -12.81 -0.06
CA GLY A 75 15.37 -12.03 -0.43
C GLY A 75 14.74 -11.48 0.84
N PRO A 76 13.97 -10.37 0.78
CA PRO A 76 13.22 -9.89 1.94
C PRO A 76 12.38 -11.05 2.48
N ALA A 77 12.45 -11.28 3.79
CA ALA A 77 11.76 -12.38 4.43
C ALA A 77 10.27 -12.35 4.04
N PRO A 78 9.66 -13.52 3.73
CA PRO A 78 8.23 -13.56 3.48
C PRO A 78 7.51 -12.96 4.69
N PRO A 79 6.43 -12.18 4.47
CA PRO A 79 5.68 -11.62 5.58
C PRO A 79 5.20 -12.76 6.49
N PRO A 80 5.15 -12.53 7.81
CA PRO A 80 4.71 -13.54 8.76
C PRO A 80 3.33 -14.07 8.36
N SER A 81 3.13 -15.37 8.61
CA SER A 81 1.84 -16.02 8.36
C SER A 81 0.75 -15.33 9.18
N TYR A 82 -0.42 -15.11 8.58
CA TYR A 82 -1.55 -14.41 9.20
C TYR A 82 -2.06 -15.09 10.49
N ASP A 83 -1.64 -16.32 10.75
CA ASP A 83 -1.97 -17.09 11.95
C ASP A 83 -1.18 -16.66 13.21
N GLU A 84 -0.06 -15.94 13.07
CA GLU A 84 0.82 -15.57 14.20
C GLU A 84 0.39 -14.28 14.95
N VAL A 85 -0.69 -13.61 14.53
CA VAL A 85 -1.14 -12.34 15.16
C VAL A 85 -2.27 -12.49 16.17
N VAL A 86 -2.70 -13.72 16.51
CA VAL A 86 -3.91 -13.94 17.33
C VAL A 86 -3.62 -14.27 18.81
N ASP A 87 -2.37 -14.42 19.24
CA ASP A 87 -2.08 -15.02 20.56
C ASP A 87 -1.31 -14.14 21.58
N HIS A 88 -1.59 -12.84 21.58
CA HIS A 88 -1.33 -11.93 22.71
C HIS A 88 -2.52 -10.95 22.73
N GLU A 89 -3.43 -10.89 23.70
CA GLU A 89 -3.28 -10.98 25.15
C GLU A 89 -4.62 -11.41 25.79
N GLN A 90 -4.63 -12.53 26.52
CA GLN A 90 -5.60 -12.78 27.58
C GLN A 90 -4.88 -12.68 28.93
N LYS A 91 -5.04 -11.57 29.65
CA LYS A 91 -5.02 -11.61 31.12
C LYS A 91 -5.66 -10.40 31.79
N GLU A 92 -6.86 -10.65 32.34
CA GLU A 92 -7.35 -10.24 33.67
C GLU A 92 -7.29 -8.74 34.07
N VAL A 93 -8.45 -8.09 34.29
CA VAL A 93 -8.81 -7.39 35.55
C VAL A 93 -10.33 -7.23 35.64
N SER A 94 -10.84 -7.44 36.85
CA SER A 94 -12.25 -7.48 37.25
C SER A 94 -12.82 -6.11 37.66
N LYS A 95 -14.03 -5.81 37.16
CA LYS A 95 -15.17 -5.10 37.82
C LYS A 95 -15.07 -3.56 38.05
N PRO A 96 -16.21 -2.88 38.34
CA PRO A 96 -17.08 -2.15 37.40
C PRO A 96 -17.03 -0.61 37.63
N GLU A 97 -17.65 0.18 36.74
CA GLU A 97 -18.54 1.32 37.03
C GLU A 97 -18.59 2.39 35.92
N ASP A 98 -19.85 2.65 35.50
CA ASP A 98 -20.41 3.87 34.91
C ASP A 98 -19.62 4.65 33.83
N GLY A 99 -19.97 4.36 32.58
CA GLY A 99 -19.69 5.18 31.41
C GLY A 99 -20.21 4.44 30.19
N ALA A 100 -21.18 5.03 29.48
CA ALA A 100 -21.80 4.42 28.31
C ALA A 100 -20.77 4.18 27.19
N GLU A 101 -20.17 2.99 27.20
CA GLU A 101 -19.44 2.44 26.07
C GLU A 101 -20.45 1.66 25.24
N GLU A 102 -20.78 2.23 24.07
CA GLU A 102 -21.59 1.57 23.06
C GLU A 102 -20.89 0.29 22.62
N ASN A 103 -21.31 -0.83 23.22
CA ASN A 103 -21.07 -2.17 22.75
C ASN A 103 -21.67 -2.32 21.33
N SER A 104 -20.88 -1.95 20.33
CA SER A 104 -21.24 -1.98 18.90
C SER A 104 -20.48 -3.05 18.13
N GLU A 105 -19.84 -4.01 18.82
CA GLU A 105 -19.03 -5.04 18.15
C GLU A 105 -19.80 -6.31 17.76
N GLU A 106 -21.05 -6.48 18.22
CA GLU A 106 -21.85 -7.69 17.95
C GLU A 106 -23.16 -7.48 17.16
N SER A 107 -23.60 -6.25 16.93
CA SER A 107 -24.67 -6.02 15.96
C SER A 107 -24.11 -6.29 14.56
N ASN A 108 -24.53 -7.38 13.92
CA ASN A 108 -24.25 -7.69 12.50
C ASN A 108 -24.75 -6.61 11.51
N GLU A 109 -25.29 -5.51 12.02
CA GLU A 109 -25.83 -4.40 11.28
C GLU A 109 -24.75 -3.34 11.04
N PHE A 110 -24.67 -2.90 9.79
CA PHE A 110 -23.70 -1.90 9.37
C PHE A 110 -24.06 -0.52 9.95
N PRO A 111 -23.12 0.21 10.59
CA PRO A 111 -23.43 1.48 11.25
C PRO A 111 -24.03 2.52 10.29
N VAL A 112 -25.12 3.16 10.71
CA VAL A 112 -25.90 4.12 9.90
C VAL A 112 -25.07 5.33 9.48
N THR A 113 -24.17 5.80 10.34
CA THR A 113 -23.26 6.92 10.04
C THR A 113 -22.30 6.58 8.90
N ASN A 114 -21.72 5.37 8.92
CA ASN A 114 -20.85 4.86 7.87
C ASN A 114 -21.61 4.64 6.55
N LEU A 115 -22.90 4.30 6.60
CA LEU A 115 -23.77 4.15 5.42
C LEU A 115 -23.94 5.46 4.65
N TYR A 116 -24.30 6.55 5.34
CA TYR A 116 -24.47 7.85 4.67
C TYR A 116 -23.18 8.36 4.04
N GLU A 117 -22.05 8.19 4.73
CA GLU A 117 -20.75 8.57 4.20
C GLU A 117 -20.37 7.77 2.95
N LEU A 118 -20.68 6.47 2.96
CA LEU A 118 -20.37 5.56 1.87
C LEU A 118 -21.24 5.84 0.64
N GLU A 119 -22.55 6.05 0.81
CA GLU A 119 -23.48 6.35 -0.29
C GLU A 119 -23.05 7.59 -1.08
N GLY A 120 -22.67 8.66 -0.40
CA GLY A 120 -22.24 9.91 -1.03
C GLY A 120 -20.93 9.82 -1.83
N ARG A 121 -20.15 8.75 -1.64
CA ARG A 121 -18.86 8.56 -2.33
C ARG A 121 -18.83 7.38 -3.30
N VAL A 122 -19.66 6.35 -3.10
CA VAL A 122 -19.68 5.13 -3.93
C VAL A 122 -20.27 5.39 -5.31
N PHE A 123 -21.32 6.22 -5.41
CA PHE A 123 -22.04 6.45 -6.67
C PHE A 123 -21.58 7.72 -7.39
N THR A 124 -20.27 7.96 -7.42
CA THR A 124 -19.66 9.12 -8.10
C THR A 124 -18.71 8.65 -9.20
N ASP A 125 -18.48 9.49 -10.22
CA ASP A 125 -17.58 9.16 -11.34
C ASP A 125 -16.12 8.93 -10.89
N ASN A 126 -15.69 9.59 -9.81
CA ASN A 126 -14.35 9.49 -9.24
C ASN A 126 -14.41 8.92 -7.81
N TRP A 127 -14.34 7.60 -7.71
CA TRP A 127 -14.42 6.89 -6.44
C TRP A 127 -13.14 7.06 -5.61
N SER A 128 -13.22 7.75 -4.47
CA SER A 128 -12.11 7.91 -3.51
C SER A 128 -12.59 7.63 -2.08
N ILE A 129 -12.70 6.35 -1.74
CA ILE A 129 -13.11 5.90 -0.40
C ILE A 129 -11.96 5.16 0.29
N PRO A 130 -11.62 5.52 1.55
CA PRO A 130 -10.67 4.76 2.35
C PRO A 130 -11.08 3.28 2.47
N TYR A 131 -10.15 2.37 2.20
CA TYR A 131 -10.42 0.92 2.14
C TYR A 131 -9.87 0.12 3.32
N LYS A 132 -9.36 0.80 4.36
CA LYS A 132 -8.87 0.11 5.56
C LYS A 132 -10.02 -0.61 6.27
N ARG A 133 -9.69 -1.67 7.02
CA ARG A 133 -10.65 -2.55 7.70
C ARG A 133 -11.56 -1.78 8.66
N GLU A 134 -11.02 -0.75 9.30
CA GLU A 134 -11.67 0.07 10.31
C GLU A 134 -12.52 1.22 9.72
N GLU A 135 -12.41 1.44 8.41
CA GLU A 135 -13.10 2.51 7.67
C GLU A 135 -14.46 2.06 7.14
N SER A 136 -15.28 3.01 6.70
CA SER A 136 -16.66 2.79 6.25
C SER A 136 -16.80 1.69 5.18
N LEU A 137 -15.89 1.65 4.18
CA LEU A 137 -15.91 0.60 3.15
C LEU A 137 -15.48 -0.77 3.71
N GLY A 138 -14.44 -0.81 4.54
CA GLY A 138 -13.96 -2.05 5.16
C GLY A 138 -15.03 -2.67 6.06
N LYS A 139 -15.65 -1.86 6.92
CA LYS A 139 -16.79 -2.26 7.76
C LYS A 139 -17.97 -2.79 6.93
N CYS A 140 -18.26 -2.16 5.79
CA CYS A 140 -19.36 -2.57 4.90
C CYS A 140 -19.11 -3.96 4.30
N LEU A 141 -17.90 -4.18 3.78
CA LEU A 141 -17.51 -5.46 3.18
C LEU A 141 -17.48 -6.59 4.22
N ILE A 142 -17.04 -6.33 5.45
CA ILE A 142 -17.06 -7.31 6.54
C ILE A 142 -18.50 -7.68 6.91
N ALA A 143 -19.40 -6.69 7.03
CA ALA A 143 -20.81 -6.95 7.29
C ALA A 143 -21.46 -7.76 6.15
N ALA A 144 -21.17 -7.41 4.89
CA ALA A 144 -21.70 -8.11 3.72
C ALA A 144 -21.20 -9.57 3.63
N THR A 145 -19.92 -9.81 3.91
CA THR A 145 -19.35 -11.17 3.91
C THR A 145 -19.91 -12.04 5.05
N ARG A 146 -20.10 -11.48 6.25
CA ARG A 146 -20.80 -12.16 7.35
C ARG A 146 -22.24 -12.49 7.00
N PHE A 147 -22.95 -11.58 6.33
CA PHE A 147 -24.32 -11.80 5.88
C PHE A 147 -24.41 -12.91 4.82
N ALA A 148 -23.48 -12.94 3.87
CA ALA A 148 -23.43 -13.97 2.83
C ALA A 148 -22.97 -15.35 3.32
N ALA A 149 -22.29 -15.42 4.48
CA ALA A 149 -21.83 -16.66 5.09
C ALA A 149 -22.89 -17.36 5.96
N ASN A 150 -24.06 -16.73 6.17
CA ASN A 150 -25.26 -17.33 6.77
C ASN A 150 -26.19 -17.88 5.70
#